data_AF-A0AAJ0GKI0-F1
#
_entry.id   AF-A0AAJ0GKI0-F1
#
_cell.length_a   1.000
_cell.length_b   1.000
_cell.length_c   1.000
_cell.angle_alpha   90.00
_cell.angle_beta   90.00
_cell.angle_gamma   90.00
#
_symmetry.space_group_name_H-M   'P 1'
#
loop_
_entity.id
_entity.type
_entity.pdbx_description
1 polymer ?
#
loop_
_entity_poly.entity_id
_entity_poly.type
_entity_poly.pdbx_seq_one_letter_code
_entity_poly.pdbx_strand_id
1 'polypeptide(L)'
;MPFRRTQRCSRQPDRHPTLHHIWDFAMRSKYILSELDNIEGGFAVEHPEQIKDYDKSTAGTPNPAKAKELLSDVGGRSMTLDMVIDPPNPIMVAMMVMEPVDVAEEVKRKSKAVVEAVEQLDARANCKQ
;
A
#
# COMPACT_ATOMS: atom_id res chain seq x y z
N MET A 1 20.94 53.91 2.75
CA MET A 1 20.79 52.67 1.95
C MET A 1 19.90 51.70 2.71
N PRO A 2 18.74 51.25 2.19
CA PRO A 2 17.91 50.29 2.91
C PRO A 2 18.25 48.85 2.50
N PHE A 3 18.56 48.02 3.49
CA PHE A 3 18.69 46.57 3.39
C PHE A 3 17.35 45.97 2.92
N ARG A 4 17.30 45.43 1.70
CA ARG A 4 16.21 44.55 1.28
C ARG A 4 16.40 43.18 1.95
N ARG A 5 15.54 42.84 2.90
CA ARG A 5 15.33 41.45 3.32
C ARG A 5 14.95 40.66 2.08
N THR A 6 15.85 39.79 1.63
CA THR A 6 15.48 38.69 0.73
C THR A 6 14.55 37.78 1.51
N GLN A 7 13.24 37.97 1.33
CA GLN A 7 12.26 36.93 1.62
C GLN A 7 12.64 35.76 0.70
N ARG A 8 13.34 34.75 1.24
CA ARG A 8 13.31 33.43 0.64
C ARG A 8 11.87 33.00 0.77
N CYS A 9 11.07 33.19 -0.29
CA CYS A 9 9.90 32.37 -0.49
C CYS A 9 10.42 30.93 -0.47
N SER A 10 10.26 30.25 0.67
CA SER A 10 10.35 28.80 0.72
C SER A 10 9.20 28.31 -0.15
N ARG A 11 9.46 28.19 -1.45
CA ARG A 11 8.64 27.41 -2.36
C ARG A 11 8.50 26.07 -1.65
N GLN A 12 7.30 25.74 -1.16
CA GLN A 12 7.09 24.39 -0.65
C GLN A 12 7.54 23.47 -1.78
N PRO A 13 8.39 22.45 -1.52
CA PRO A 13 8.73 21.50 -2.55
C PRO A 13 7.40 20.94 -3.05
N ASP A 14 7.09 21.19 -4.33
CA ASP A 14 5.90 20.65 -4.97
C ASP A 14 5.92 19.14 -4.67
N ARG A 15 4.97 18.67 -3.84
CA ARG A 15 4.96 17.26 -3.40
C ARG A 15 4.75 16.43 -4.65
N HIS A 16 5.74 15.61 -4.99
CA HIS A 16 5.70 14.78 -6.18
C HIS A 16 4.42 13.93 -6.18
N PRO A 17 3.53 14.01 -7.19
CA PRO A 17 2.22 13.33 -7.18
C PRO A 17 2.33 11.81 -6.95
N THR A 18 3.33 11.17 -7.54
CA THR A 18 3.63 9.74 -7.33
C THR A 18 3.88 9.38 -5.87
N LEU A 19 4.46 10.27 -5.05
CA LEU A 19 4.65 10.01 -3.61
C LEU A 19 3.32 9.96 -2.87
N HIS A 20 2.33 10.75 -3.28
CA HIS A 20 1.00 10.67 -2.70
C HIS A 20 0.35 9.32 -3.03
N HIS A 21 0.47 8.86 -4.28
CA HIS A 21 -0.05 7.55 -4.68
C HIS A 21 0.64 6.41 -3.93
N ILE A 22 1.97 6.40 -3.84
CA ILE A 22 2.73 5.42 -3.05
C ILE A 22 2.26 5.41 -1.59
N TRP A 23 2.12 6.59 -0.98
CA TRP A 23 1.66 6.73 0.40
C TRP A 23 0.23 6.22 0.60
N ASP A 24 -0.71 6.63 -0.25
CA ASP A 24 -2.12 6.22 -0.17
C ASP A 24 -2.23 4.70 -0.31
N PHE A 25 -1.50 4.12 -1.26
CA PHE A 25 -1.46 2.68 -1.49
C PHE A 25 -0.93 1.92 -0.26
N ALA A 26 0.18 2.37 0.32
CA ALA A 26 0.76 1.76 1.50
C ALA A 26 -0.17 1.86 2.73
N MET A 27 -0.81 3.01 2.93
CA MET A 27 -1.74 3.22 4.04
C MET A 27 -2.98 2.35 3.90
N ARG A 28 -3.51 2.18 2.69
CA ARG A 28 -4.68 1.35 2.45
C ARG A 28 -4.38 -0.14 2.62
N SER A 29 -3.19 -0.60 2.22
CA SER A 29 -2.73 -1.98 2.52
C SER A 29 -2.59 -2.22 4.03
N LYS A 30 -2.04 -1.24 4.76
CA LYS A 30 -1.94 -1.32 6.23
C LYS A 30 -3.33 -1.39 6.88
N TYR A 31 -4.28 -0.61 6.39
CA TYR A 31 -5.66 -0.65 6.89
C TYR A 31 -6.31 -2.02 6.67
N ILE A 32 -6.14 -2.63 5.49
CA ILE A 32 -6.68 -3.98 5.23
C ILE A 32 -6.06 -5.01 6.17
N LEU A 33 -4.76 -4.91 6.47
CA LEU A 33 -4.10 -5.78 7.44
C LEU A 33 -4.71 -5.64 8.85
N SER A 34 -5.04 -4.43 9.31
CA SER A 34 -5.72 -4.28 10.61
C SER A 34 -7.12 -4.90 10.63
N GLU A 35 -7.84 -4.88 9.50
CA GLU A 35 -9.13 -5.57 9.41
C GLU A 35 -8.98 -7.10 9.39
N LEU A 36 -7.87 -7.62 8.86
CA LEU A 36 -7.54 -9.04 8.97
C LEU A 36 -7.29 -9.44 10.42
N ASP A 37 -6.55 -8.62 11.17
CA ASP A 37 -6.32 -8.85 12.61
C ASP A 37 -7.66 -8.84 13.39
N ASN A 38 -8.59 -7.96 13.02
CA ASN A 38 -9.94 -7.94 13.59
C ASN A 38 -10.67 -9.27 13.33
N ILE A 39 -10.65 -9.77 12.08
CA ILE A 39 -11.31 -11.04 11.72
C ILE A 39 -10.67 -12.22 12.46
N GLU A 40 -9.34 -12.26 12.59
CA GLU A 40 -8.63 -13.31 13.34
C GLU A 40 -9.00 -13.27 14.83
N GLY A 41 -9.14 -12.09 15.42
CA GLY A 41 -9.60 -11.89 16.80
C GLY A 41 -11.10 -12.18 17.01
N GLY A 42 -11.85 -12.47 15.95
CA GLY A 42 -13.30 -12.65 16.01
C GLY A 42 -14.09 -11.34 16.16
N PHE A 43 -13.43 -10.20 15.91
CA PHE A 43 -14.05 -8.88 15.91
C PHE A 43 -14.64 -8.53 14.55
N ALA A 44 -15.66 -7.67 14.59
CA ALA A 44 -16.26 -7.09 13.40
C ALA A 44 -15.25 -6.21 12.65
N VAL A 45 -15.38 -6.17 11.32
CA VAL A 45 -14.67 -5.19 10.49
C VAL A 45 -15.23 -3.79 10.74
N GLU A 46 -14.34 -2.81 10.91
CA GLU A 46 -14.70 -1.45 11.34
C GLU A 46 -15.16 -0.57 10.17
N HIS A 47 -14.43 -0.57 9.05
CA HIS A 47 -14.78 0.18 7.84
C HIS A 47 -14.95 -0.73 6.60
N PRO A 48 -16.03 -1.53 6.52
CA PRO A 48 -16.28 -2.41 5.38
C PRO A 48 -16.37 -1.66 4.04
N GLU A 49 -16.81 -0.40 4.03
CA GLU A 49 -16.93 0.45 2.85
C GLU A 49 -15.58 0.77 2.18
N GLN A 50 -14.48 0.65 2.92
CA GLN A 50 -13.14 0.89 2.40
C GLN A 50 -12.55 -0.34 1.68
N ILE A 51 -13.18 -1.50 1.87
CA ILE A 51 -12.79 -2.78 1.30
C ILE A 51 -13.63 -3.06 0.05
N LYS A 52 -12.96 -3.35 -1.06
CA LYS A 52 -13.63 -3.67 -2.31
C LYS A 52 -14.47 -4.94 -2.16
N ASP A 53 -15.73 -4.86 -2.59
CA ASP A 53 -16.69 -5.97 -2.60
C ASP A 53 -16.94 -6.59 -1.20
N TYR A 54 -16.75 -5.83 -0.12
CA TYR A 54 -17.09 -6.28 1.23
C TYR A 54 -18.58 -6.14 1.55
N ASP A 55 -19.32 -5.30 0.82
CA ASP A 55 -20.77 -5.05 0.99
C ASP A 55 -21.66 -6.31 0.98
N LYS A 56 -21.16 -7.45 0.48
CA LYS A 56 -21.86 -8.74 0.52
C LYS A 56 -21.68 -9.51 1.83
N SER A 57 -20.76 -9.06 2.68
CA SER A 57 -20.55 -9.56 4.03
C SER A 57 -21.29 -8.62 4.97
N THR A 58 -22.15 -9.16 5.83
CA THR A 58 -22.87 -8.35 6.81
C THR A 58 -21.86 -7.57 7.65
N ALA A 59 -21.96 -6.24 7.67
CA ALA A 59 -21.18 -5.41 8.60
C ALA A 59 -21.37 -5.99 10.01
N GLY A 60 -20.27 -6.26 10.72
CA GLY A 60 -20.35 -6.89 12.04
C GLY A 60 -19.97 -8.37 12.12
N THR A 61 -19.89 -9.11 11.02
CA THR A 61 -19.63 -10.56 11.07
C THR A 61 -18.24 -10.91 10.54
N PRO A 62 -17.36 -11.54 11.35
CA PRO A 62 -16.10 -12.10 10.87
C PRO A 62 -16.37 -13.14 9.78
N ASN A 63 -15.84 -12.94 8.57
CA ASN A 63 -15.98 -13.87 7.45
C ASN A 63 -14.60 -14.43 7.06
N PRO A 64 -14.25 -15.65 7.50
CA PRO A 64 -12.94 -16.26 7.20
C PRO A 64 -12.65 -16.40 5.69
N ALA A 65 -13.68 -16.60 4.86
CA ALA A 65 -13.50 -16.66 3.41
C ALA A 65 -13.06 -15.29 2.85
N LYS A 66 -13.60 -14.19 3.41
CA LYS A 66 -13.25 -12.83 3.00
C LYS A 66 -11.86 -12.43 3.49
N ALA A 67 -11.41 -12.94 4.64
CA ALA A 67 -10.04 -12.73 5.11
C ALA A 67 -9.00 -13.26 4.10
N LYS A 68 -9.26 -14.40 3.47
CA LYS A 68 -8.36 -14.91 2.42
C LYS A 68 -8.29 -13.99 1.20
N GLU A 69 -9.43 -13.47 0.75
CA GLU A 69 -9.48 -12.50 -0.35
C GLU A 69 -8.74 -11.20 -0.02
N LEU A 70 -8.91 -10.70 1.20
CA LEU A 70 -8.24 -9.50 1.69
C LEU A 70 -6.72 -9.67 1.77
N LEU A 71 -6.25 -10.83 2.23
CA LEU A 71 -4.83 -11.14 2.26
C LEU A 71 -4.25 -11.19 0.84
N SER A 72 -4.97 -11.80 -0.10
CA SER A 72 -4.59 -11.83 -1.51
C SER A 72 -4.56 -10.42 -2.14
N ASP A 73 -5.51 -9.55 -1.79
CA ASP A 73 -5.52 -8.13 -2.20
C ASP A 73 -4.29 -7.38 -1.65
N VAL A 74 -3.95 -7.55 -0.37
CA VAL A 74 -2.72 -6.98 0.22
C VAL A 74 -1.47 -7.48 -0.52
N GLY A 75 -1.45 -8.75 -0.90
CA GLY A 75 -0.35 -9.32 -1.68
C GLY A 75 -0.18 -8.67 -3.05
N GLY A 76 -1.25 -8.62 -3.85
CA GLY A 76 -1.23 -7.96 -5.15
C GLY A 76 -0.89 -6.47 -5.06
N ARG A 77 -1.36 -5.80 -4.01
CA ARG A 77 -1.00 -4.39 -3.75
C ARG A 77 0.47 -4.22 -3.41
N SER A 78 1.03 -5.10 -2.59
CA SER A 78 2.44 -5.04 -2.19
C SER A 78 3.36 -5.24 -3.39
N MET A 79 3.04 -6.18 -4.29
CA MET A 79 3.77 -6.37 -5.55
C MET A 79 3.68 -5.16 -6.48
N THR A 80 2.49 -4.58 -6.61
CA THR A 80 2.29 -3.37 -7.44
C THR A 80 3.09 -2.19 -6.88
N LEU A 81 3.09 -2.01 -5.56
CA LEU A 81 3.84 -0.97 -4.88
C LEU A 81 5.35 -1.13 -5.12
N ASP A 82 5.85 -2.36 -5.05
CA ASP A 82 7.26 -2.67 -5.32
C ASP A 82 7.66 -2.34 -6.76
N MET A 83 6.81 -2.70 -7.74
CA MET A 83 7.04 -2.33 -9.14
C MET A 83 7.02 -0.82 -9.39
N VAL A 84 6.33 -0.03 -8.57
CA VAL A 84 6.30 1.44 -8.69
C VAL A 84 7.51 2.07 -7.99
N ILE A 85 7.93 1.52 -6.86
CA ILE A 85 9.07 2.00 -6.07
C ILE A 85 10.41 1.67 -6.73
N ASP A 86 10.53 0.47 -7.30
CA ASP A 86 11.74 -0.01 -7.98
C ASP A 86 11.37 -0.64 -9.34
N PRO A 87 10.96 0.19 -10.32
CA PRO A 87 10.49 -0.32 -11.59
C PRO A 87 11.63 -0.98 -12.38
N PRO A 88 11.44 -2.19 -12.92
CA PRO A 88 12.43 -2.82 -13.79
C PRO A 88 12.62 -2.04 -15.10
N ASN A 89 11.60 -1.28 -15.51
CA ASN A 89 11.66 -0.34 -16.62
C ASN A 89 10.87 0.94 -16.26
N PRO A 90 11.50 2.13 -16.28
CA PRO A 90 10.82 3.39 -15.96
C PRO A 90 9.63 3.72 -16.88
N ILE A 91 9.56 3.13 -18.08
CA ILE A 91 8.40 3.23 -18.97
C ILE A 91 7.12 2.69 -18.30
N MET A 92 7.22 1.68 -17.42
CA MET A 92 6.05 1.13 -16.73
C MET A 92 5.37 2.16 -15.82
N VAL A 93 6.14 2.95 -15.09
CA VAL A 93 5.61 4.02 -14.22
C VAL A 93 4.93 5.10 -15.07
N ALA A 94 5.55 5.47 -16.20
CA ALA A 94 4.97 6.41 -17.16
C ALA A 94 3.66 5.89 -17.79
N MET A 95 3.57 4.59 -18.10
CA MET A 95 2.35 3.95 -18.60
C MET A 95 1.20 3.96 -17.57
N MET A 96 1.53 4.01 -16.28
CA MET A 96 0.56 4.21 -15.20
C MET A 96 0.21 5.68 -14.96
N VAL A 97 0.60 6.58 -15.88
CA VAL A 97 0.40 8.04 -15.77
C VAL A 97 1.04 8.61 -14.49
N MET A 98 2.12 7.97 -14.04
CA MET A 98 2.91 8.41 -12.90
C MET A 98 4.27 8.92 -13.38
N GLU A 99 4.77 9.95 -12.71
CA GLU A 99 6.13 10.43 -12.92
C GLU A 99 7.10 9.52 -12.15
N PRO A 100 8.26 9.13 -12.72
CA PRO A 100 9.28 8.39 -11.99
C PRO A 100 9.78 9.20 -10.80
N VAL A 101 9.79 8.58 -9.62
CA VAL A 101 10.32 9.19 -8.40
C VAL A 101 11.51 8.38 -7.91
N ASP A 102 12.60 9.07 -7.57
CA ASP A 102 13.73 8.41 -6.92
C ASP A 102 13.40 8.20 -5.44
N VAL A 103 13.33 6.94 -5.03
CA VAL A 103 13.00 6.53 -3.67
C VAL A 103 14.26 6.00 -3.00
N ALA A 104 14.49 6.34 -1.74
CA ALA A 104 15.65 5.89 -0.99
C ALA A 104 15.76 4.35 -0.96
N GLU A 105 16.99 3.82 -1.06
CA GLU A 105 17.29 2.38 -1.05
C GLU A 105 16.69 1.62 0.14
N GLU A 106 16.58 2.28 1.31
CA GLU A 106 15.93 1.68 2.48
C GLU A 106 14.46 1.35 2.21
N VAL A 107 13.75 2.22 1.50
CA VAL A 107 12.33 2.04 1.18
C VAL A 107 12.17 0.92 0.14
N LYS A 108 13.02 0.88 -0.89
CA LYS A 108 13.06 -0.22 -1.87
C LYS A 108 13.28 -1.56 -1.18
N ARG A 109 14.27 -1.65 -0.29
CA ARG A 109 14.54 -2.86 0.50
C ARG A 109 13.35 -3.29 1.36
N LYS A 110 12.67 -2.34 2.02
CA LYS A 110 11.48 -2.64 2.83
C LYS A 110 10.30 -3.09 1.99
N SER A 111 10.08 -2.46 0.84
CA SER A 111 9.04 -2.86 -0.12
C SER A 111 9.23 -4.33 -0.54
N LYS A 112 10.45 -4.68 -0.97
CA LYS A 112 10.81 -6.04 -1.33
C LYS A 112 10.60 -7.05 -0.19
N ALA A 113 11.00 -6.69 1.03
CA ALA A 113 10.79 -7.54 2.20
C ALA A 113 9.31 -7.83 2.48
N VAL A 114 8.41 -6.88 2.20
CA VAL A 114 6.96 -7.10 2.32
C VAL A 114 6.47 -8.09 1.26
N VAL A 115 6.92 -7.96 0.00
CA VAL A 115 6.59 -8.91 -1.07
C VAL A 115 7.04 -10.33 -0.71
N GLU A 116 8.29 -10.49 -0.26
CA GLU A 116 8.82 -11.79 0.18
C GLU A 116 8.01 -12.38 1.35
N ALA A 117 7.56 -11.55 2.29
CA ALA A 117 6.72 -12.00 3.40
C ALA A 117 5.34 -12.49 2.93
N VAL A 118 4.72 -11.79 1.98
CA VAL A 118 3.44 -12.21 1.37
C VAL A 118 3.60 -13.55 0.64
N GLU A 119 4.64 -13.71 -0.17
CA GLU A 119 4.90 -14.96 -0.89
C GLU A 119 5.10 -16.14 0.08
N GLN A 120 5.79 -15.91 1.20
CA GLN A 120 5.94 -16.92 2.25
C GLN A 120 4.61 -17.26 2.92
N LEU A 121 3.71 -16.28 3.12
CA LEU A 121 2.38 -16.52 3.68
C LEU A 121 1.53 -17.38 2.73
N ASP A 122 1.56 -17.08 1.43
CA ASP A 122 0.86 -17.87 0.41
C ASP A 122 1.42 -19.30 0.32
N ALA A 123 2.75 -19.45 0.34
CA ALA A 123 3.39 -20.77 0.35
C ALA A 123 3.00 -21.61 1.59
N ARG A 124 2.94 -20.97 2.77
CA ARG A 124 2.49 -21.63 4.01
C ARG A 124 1.02 -22.00 3.98
N ALA A 125 0.17 -21.19 3.37
CA ALA A 125 -1.25 -21.49 3.22
C ALA A 125 -1.47 -22.72 2.31
N ASN A 126 -0.64 -22.90 1.28
CA ASN A 126 -0.72 -24.03 0.35
C ASN A 126 -0.08 -25.32 0.89
N CYS A 127 0.85 -25.24 1.84
CA CYS A 127 1.51 -26.42 2.43
C CYS A 127 0.66 -27.15 3.50
N LYS A 128 -0.48 -26.58 3.91
CA LYS A 128 -1.42 -27.19 4.88
C LYS A 128 -2.53 -28.03 4.20
N GLN A 129 -2.42 -28.31 2.90
CA GLN A 129 -3.30 -29.22 2.16
C GLN A 129 -2.77 -30.65 2.12
#